data_AF-A0A077KRQ6-F1
#
_entry.id   AF-A0A077KRQ6-F1
#
_cell.length_a   1.000
_cell.length_b   1.000
_cell.length_c   1.000
_cell.angle_alpha   90.00
_cell.angle_beta   90.00
_cell.angle_gamma   90.00
#
_symmetry.space_group_name_H-M   'P 1'
#
loop_
_entity.id
_entity.type
_entity.pdbx_description
1 polymer ?
#
loop_
_entity_poly.entity_id
_entity_poly.type
_entity_poly.pdbx_seq_one_letter_code
_entity_poly.pdbx_strand_id
1 'polypeptide(L)'
;MNYKEVNTKKEYNNLLNELSIESKILAVKYPEISIYKSIYNQIGDIQSMIHNNIKLSENDIYKKYSIGAIAVKNFDCEKDIFGRKLQDLFGALFEYWNMPES
;
A
#
# COMPACT_ATOMS: atom_id res chain seq x y z
N MET A 1 -0.79 -5.19 19.27
CA MET A 1 0.08 -4.40 18.36
C MET A 1 -0.39 -2.95 18.40
N ASN A 2 0.48 -1.98 18.69
CA ASN A 2 0.12 -0.56 18.58
C ASN A 2 0.27 -0.14 17.12
N TYR A 3 -0.75 -0.40 16.31
CA TYR A 3 -0.84 0.07 14.93
C TYR A 3 -1.62 1.37 14.89
N LYS A 4 -1.10 2.40 14.21
CA LYS A 4 -1.80 3.67 14.01
C LYS A 4 -2.24 3.76 12.56
N GLU A 5 -3.51 4.05 12.34
CA GLU A 5 -4.06 4.34 11.01
C GLU A 5 -3.50 5.65 10.47
N VAL A 6 -3.37 5.71 9.14
CA VAL A 6 -2.92 6.89 8.42
C VAL A 6 -4.05 7.90 8.27
N ASN A 7 -3.83 9.13 8.72
CA ASN A 7 -4.84 10.19 8.70
C ASN A 7 -4.42 11.45 7.95
N THR A 8 -3.15 11.54 7.52
CA THR A 8 -2.61 12.72 6.81
C THR A 8 -1.81 12.28 5.59
N LYS A 9 -1.65 13.16 4.59
CA LYS A 9 -0.81 12.87 3.41
C LYS A 9 0.63 12.61 3.80
N LYS A 10 1.16 13.31 4.81
CA LYS A 10 2.50 13.04 5.36
C LYS A 10 2.61 11.63 5.90
N GLU A 11 1.64 11.19 6.71
CA GLU A 11 1.61 9.82 7.24
C GLU A 11 1.48 8.79 6.12
N TYR A 12 0.63 9.06 5.11
CA TYR A 12 0.44 8.19 3.95
C TYR A 12 1.72 8.03 3.14
N ASN A 13 2.38 9.15 2.81
CA ASN A 13 3.61 9.13 2.03
C ASN A 13 4.74 8.42 2.79
N ASN A 14 4.80 8.56 4.12
CA ASN A 14 5.74 7.81 4.95
C ASN A 14 5.46 6.30 4.91
N LEU A 15 4.21 5.89 5.08
CA LEU A 15 3.80 4.49 4.99
C LEU A 15 4.10 3.91 3.60
N LEU A 16 3.78 4.64 2.54
CA LEU A 16 4.03 4.24 1.16
C LEU A 16 5.52 4.05 0.88
N ASN A 17 6.39 4.93 1.40
CA ASN A 17 7.83 4.81 1.28
C ASN A 17 8.38 3.60 2.07
N GLU A 18 7.91 3.42 3.31
CA GLU A 18 8.27 2.27 4.14
C GLU A 18 7.92 0.95 3.45
N LEU A 19 6.67 0.82 2.98
CA LEU A 19 6.20 -0.35 2.24
C LEU A 19 6.93 -0.57 0.91
N SER A 20 7.33 0.49 0.22
CA SER A 20 8.14 0.39 -1.02
C SER A 20 9.49 -0.28 -0.75
N ILE A 21 10.15 0.11 0.34
CA ILE A 21 11.43 -0.48 0.77
C ILE A 21 11.22 -1.93 1.22
N GLU A 22 10.27 -2.18 2.13
CA GLU A 22 10.00 -3.52 2.66
C GLU A 22 9.61 -4.51 1.56
N SER A 23 8.69 -4.12 0.68
CA SER A 23 8.24 -4.98 -0.43
C SER A 23 9.33 -5.26 -1.45
N LYS A 24 10.23 -4.30 -1.73
CA LYS A 24 11.42 -4.53 -2.56
C LYS A 24 12.33 -5.58 -1.95
N ILE A 25 12.60 -5.48 -0.64
CA ILE A 25 13.44 -6.45 0.08
C ILE A 25 12.83 -7.85 -0.03
N LEU A 26 11.53 -7.98 0.23
CA LEU A 26 10.82 -9.27 0.13
C LEU A 26 10.83 -9.84 -1.30
N ALA A 27 10.61 -9.00 -2.32
CA ALA A 27 10.62 -9.43 -3.72
C ALA A 27 12.01 -9.90 -4.19
N VAL A 28 13.08 -9.30 -3.67
CA VAL A 28 14.46 -9.73 -3.95
C VAL A 28 14.83 -10.99 -3.16
N LYS A 29 14.38 -11.08 -1.91
CA LYS A 29 14.71 -12.19 -1.01
C LYS A 29 14.00 -13.49 -1.38
N TYR A 30 12.76 -13.39 -1.86
CA TYR A 30 11.89 -14.52 -2.20
C TYR A 30 11.36 -14.39 -3.64
N PRO A 31 12.25 -14.41 -4.66
CA PRO A 31 11.87 -14.18 -6.05
C PRO A 31 10.90 -15.24 -6.61
N GLU A 32 10.88 -16.44 -6.02
CA GLU A 32 9.96 -17.52 -6.36
C GLU A 32 8.52 -17.26 -5.89
N ILE A 33 8.34 -16.40 -4.88
CA ILE A 33 7.03 -16.04 -4.35
C ILE A 33 6.53 -14.80 -5.10
N SER A 34 5.78 -15.05 -6.17
CA SER A 34 5.29 -14.03 -7.11
C SER A 34 4.51 -12.89 -6.46
N ILE A 35 3.87 -13.15 -5.30
CA ILE A 35 3.07 -12.14 -4.61
C ILE A 35 3.90 -10.93 -4.15
N TYR A 36 5.14 -11.13 -3.71
CA TYR A 36 5.97 -10.01 -3.25
C TYR A 36 6.36 -9.08 -4.39
N LYS A 37 6.66 -9.64 -5.58
CA LYS A 37 6.89 -8.84 -6.78
C LYS A 37 5.63 -8.07 -7.20
N SER A 38 4.46 -8.69 -7.10
CA SER A 38 3.17 -8.03 -7.38
C SER A 38 2.92 -6.86 -6.42
N ILE A 39 3.13 -7.04 -5.12
CA ILE A 39 2.99 -5.98 -4.10
C ILE A 39 3.94 -4.82 -4.40
N TYR A 40 5.23 -5.10 -4.61
CA TYR A 40 6.24 -4.07 -4.91
C TYR A 40 5.88 -3.25 -6.17
N ASN A 41 5.46 -3.92 -7.24
CA ASN A 41 5.07 -3.23 -8.48
C ASN A 41 3.83 -2.33 -8.29
N GLN A 42 2.84 -2.80 -7.54
CA GLN A 42 1.63 -2.01 -7.27
C GLN A 42 1.93 -0.79 -6.39
N ILE A 43 2.79 -0.94 -5.38
CA ILE A 43 3.26 0.19 -4.55
C ILE A 43 4.00 1.23 -5.41
N GLY A 44 4.88 0.78 -6.30
CA GLY A 44 5.59 1.68 -7.23
C GLY A 44 4.66 2.44 -8.17
N ASP A 45 3.61 1.78 -8.68
CA ASP A 45 2.60 2.44 -9.50
C ASP A 45 1.77 3.45 -8.70
N ILE A 46 1.39 3.16 -7.45
CA ILE A 46 0.72 4.11 -6.56
C ILE A 46 1.61 5.33 -6.29
N GLN A 47 2.91 5.12 -6.01
CA GLN A 47 3.89 6.22 -5.85
C GLN A 47 3.93 7.11 -7.09
N SER A 48 4.00 6.50 -8.28
CA SER A 48 4.01 7.23 -9.55
C SER A 48 2.71 7.99 -9.79
N MET A 49 1.56 7.37 -9.52
CA MET A 49 0.23 7.97 -9.64
C MET A 49 0.13 9.24 -8.77
N ILE A 50 0.52 9.15 -7.50
CA ILE A 50 0.52 10.27 -6.56
C ILE A 50 1.48 11.37 -7.00
N HIS A 51 2.72 11.02 -7.34
CA HIS A 51 3.74 11.97 -7.79
C HIS A 51 3.29 12.77 -9.02
N ASN A 52 2.58 12.13 -9.94
CA ASN A 52 2.07 12.74 -11.15
C ASN A 52 0.71 13.43 -10.99
N ASN A 53 0.20 13.55 -9.75
CA ASN A 53 -1.12 14.14 -9.45
C ASN A 53 -2.29 13.48 -10.20
N ILE A 54 -2.19 12.17 -10.44
CA ILE A 54 -3.24 11.41 -11.13
C ILE A 54 -4.28 10.98 -10.10
N LYS A 55 -5.48 11.56 -10.19
CA LYS A 55 -6.62 11.15 -9.36
C LYS A 55 -7.44 10.08 -10.08
N LEU A 56 -7.52 8.90 -9.47
CA LEU A 56 -8.36 7.79 -9.92
C LEU A 56 -9.72 7.81 -9.23
N SER A 57 -10.73 7.28 -9.92
CA SER A 57 -12.01 6.97 -9.27
C SER A 57 -11.86 5.72 -8.38
N GLU A 58 -12.77 5.52 -7.41
CA GLU A 58 -12.77 4.31 -6.58
C GLU A 58 -12.85 3.04 -7.43
N ASN A 59 -13.68 3.05 -8.48
CA ASN A 59 -13.80 1.94 -9.42
C ASN A 59 -12.49 1.65 -10.14
N ASP A 60 -11.72 2.68 -10.51
CA ASP A 60 -10.42 2.50 -11.15
C ASP A 60 -9.38 1.98 -10.16
N ILE A 61 -9.42 2.43 -8.90
CA ILE A 61 -8.57 1.92 -7.80
C ILE A 61 -8.82 0.41 -7.63
N TYR A 62 -10.08 -0.02 -7.51
CA TYR A 62 -10.43 -1.44 -7.37
C TYR A 62 -10.03 -2.30 -8.58
N LYS A 63 -10.16 -1.76 -9.79
CA LYS A 63 -9.76 -2.48 -11.02
C LYS A 63 -8.24 -2.60 -11.15
N LYS A 64 -7.51 -1.55 -10.76
CA LYS A 64 -6.07 -1.44 -10.99
C LYS A 64 -5.26 -2.14 -9.90
N TYR A 65 -5.71 -2.06 -8.64
CA TYR A 65 -4.94 -2.54 -7.50
C TYR A 65 -5.65 -3.68 -6.77
N SER A 66 -4.89 -4.75 -6.55
CA SER A 66 -5.30 -5.93 -5.78
C SER A 66 -4.65 -5.99 -4.40
N ILE A 67 -3.88 -4.97 -4.02
CA ILE A 67 -3.06 -4.96 -2.80
C ILE A 67 -3.87 -5.18 -1.52
N GLY A 68 -5.09 -4.62 -1.42
CA GLY A 68 -6.00 -4.88 -0.31
C GLY A 68 -6.47 -6.34 -0.25
N ALA A 69 -6.80 -6.94 -1.41
CA ALA A 69 -7.17 -8.35 -1.50
C ALA A 69 -6.00 -9.29 -1.19
N ILE A 70 -4.79 -8.91 -1.62
CA ILE A 70 -3.55 -9.61 -1.29
C ILE A 70 -3.33 -9.59 0.23
N ALA A 71 -3.48 -8.43 0.86
CA ALA A 71 -3.29 -8.26 2.30
C ALA A 71 -4.17 -9.23 3.10
N VAL A 72 -5.48 -9.20 2.88
CA VAL A 72 -6.45 -10.04 3.65
C VAL A 72 -6.33 -11.54 3.37
N LYS A 73 -5.90 -11.94 2.16
CA LYS A 73 -5.86 -13.36 1.78
C LYS A 73 -4.56 -14.07 2.11
N ASN A 74 -3.46 -13.32 2.25
CA ASN A 74 -2.12 -13.91 2.34
C ASN A 74 -1.40 -13.57 3.64
N PHE A 75 -1.91 -12.61 4.43
CA PHE A 75 -1.31 -12.21 5.68
C PHE A 75 -2.36 -12.26 6.80
N ASP A 76 -1.96 -12.78 7.97
CA ASP A 76 -2.75 -12.67 9.20
C ASP A 76 -2.64 -11.24 9.71
N CYS A 77 -3.44 -10.31 9.17
CA CYS A 77 -3.32 -8.87 9.43
C CYS A 77 -3.54 -8.47 10.90
N GLU A 78 -4.02 -9.38 11.75
CA GLU A 78 -4.09 -9.18 13.20
C GLU A 78 -2.74 -9.40 13.89
N LYS A 79 -1.86 -10.22 13.30
CA LYS A 79 -0.56 -10.62 13.84
C LYS A 79 0.64 -10.21 12.97
N ASP A 80 0.38 -9.84 11.72
CA ASP A 80 1.37 -9.45 10.72
C ASP A 80 1.28 -7.95 10.44
N ILE A 81 2.30 -7.22 10.90
CA ILE A 81 2.42 -5.77 10.70
C ILE A 81 2.49 -5.38 9.23
N PHE A 82 3.15 -6.17 8.38
CA PHE A 82 3.27 -5.89 6.96
C PHE A 82 1.90 -6.05 6.29
N GLY A 83 1.18 -7.13 6.59
CA GLY A 83 -0.20 -7.32 6.15
C GLY A 83 -1.11 -6.16 6.55
N ARG A 84 -1.05 -5.72 7.81
CA ARG A 84 -1.86 -4.59 8.31
C ARG A 84 -1.52 -3.27 7.61
N LYS A 85 -0.24 -2.99 7.41
CA LYS A 85 0.23 -1.80 6.66
C LYS A 85 -0.31 -1.78 5.23
N LEU A 86 -0.34 -2.94 4.55
CA LEU A 86 -0.90 -3.03 3.19
C LEU A 86 -2.41 -2.74 3.15
N GLN A 87 -3.16 -3.19 4.17
CA GLN A 87 -4.58 -2.85 4.29
C GLN A 87 -4.79 -1.35 4.45
N ASP A 88 -4.03 -0.73 5.34
CA ASP A 88 -4.15 0.70 5.61
C ASP A 88 -3.72 1.55 4.42
N LEU A 89 -2.65 1.15 3.72
CA LEU A 89 -2.25 1.77 2.47
C LEU A 89 -3.40 1.76 1.45
N PHE A 90 -4.06 0.61 1.27
CA PHE A 90 -5.16 0.50 0.32
C PHE A 90 -6.39 1.29 0.76
N GLY A 91 -6.77 1.22 2.05
CA GLY A 91 -7.92 1.93 2.59
C GLY A 91 -7.75 3.45 2.51
N ALA A 92 -6.57 3.95 2.89
CA ALA A 92 -6.27 5.38 2.85
C ALA A 92 -6.13 5.94 1.42
N LEU A 93 -5.85 5.10 0.41
CA LEU A 93 -5.72 5.55 -0.98
C LEU A 93 -7.01 6.20 -1.51
N PHE A 94 -8.18 5.72 -1.09
CA PHE A 94 -9.47 6.27 -1.50
C PHE A 94 -9.66 7.73 -1.05
N GLU A 95 -9.13 8.06 0.12
CA GLU A 95 -9.27 9.38 0.74
C GLU A 95 -8.04 10.28 0.56
N TYR A 96 -6.95 9.79 -0.04
CA TYR A 96 -5.66 10.48 -0.11
C TYR A 96 -5.76 11.95 -0.52
N TRP A 97 -6.57 12.24 -1.53
CA TRP A 97 -6.72 13.61 -2.07
C TRP A 97 -7.47 14.56 -1.14
N ASN A 98 -8.26 14.02 -0.21
CA ASN A 98 -9.03 14.76 0.78
C ASN A 98 -8.32 14.86 2.14
N MET A 99 -7.24 14.10 2.35
CA MET A 99 -6.49 14.11 3.61
C MET A 99 -5.82 15.46 3.88
N PRO A 100 -5.74 15.90 5.15
CA PRO A 100 -4.90 17.03 5.55
C PRO A 100 -3.43 16.73 5.26
N GLU A 101 -2.63 17.77 5.05
CA GLU A 101 -1.20 17.60 4.73
C GLU A 101 -0.39 17.00 5.89
N SER A 102 -0.66 17.42 7.13
CA SER A 102 0.10 17.04 8.34
C SER A 102 -0.71 17.07 9.61
#